data_AF-A0A9Q0J394-F1
#
_entry.id   AF-A0A9Q0J394-F1
#
_cell.length_a   1.000
_cell.length_b   1.000
_cell.length_c   1.000
_cell.angle_alpha   90.00
_cell.angle_beta   90.00
_cell.angle_gamma   90.00
#
_symmetry.space_group_name_H-M   'P 1'
#
loop_
_entity.id
_entity.type
_entity.pdbx_description
1 polymer ?
#
loop_
_entity_poly.entity_id
_entity_poly.type
_entity_poly.pdbx_seq_one_letter_code
_entity_poly.pdbx_strand_id
1 'polypeptide(L)'
;MAHTSFFFIFLLTNLLFYSSPTSAFLPKNHPRCHDNEKSALLQFKDSFIIDRSASDDPAAYPKVEGWKLLDGEESDCCLWDGIECDEIVLSYPNGELLV
;
A
#
# COMPACT_ATOMS: atom_id res chain seq x y z
N MET A 1 33.14 14.68 36.60
CA MET A 1 33.67 13.75 35.58
C MET A 1 32.88 12.44 35.47
N ALA A 2 32.24 11.94 36.54
CA ALA A 2 31.42 10.71 36.47
C ALA A 2 30.01 10.90 35.85
N HIS A 3 29.35 12.04 36.07
CA HIS A 3 28.00 12.31 35.56
C HIS A 3 27.92 12.30 34.03
N THR A 4 28.90 12.91 33.35
CA THR A 4 28.96 12.94 31.88
C THR A 4 29.14 11.54 31.29
N SER A 5 29.85 10.65 31.99
CA SER A 5 30.03 9.25 31.59
C SER A 5 28.71 8.46 31.63
N PHE A 6 27.92 8.62 32.70
CA PHE A 6 26.61 7.97 32.81
C PHE A 6 25.62 8.44 31.74
N PHE A 7 25.60 9.74 31.43
CA PHE A 7 24.78 10.28 30.34
C PHE A 7 25.17 9.70 28.98
N PHE A 8 26.47 9.56 28.69
CA PHE A 8 26.94 8.94 27.45
C PHE A 8 26.53 7.47 27.34
N ILE A 9 26.63 6.69 28.42
CA ILE A 9 26.22 5.27 28.43
C ILE A 9 24.71 5.14 28.18
N PHE A 10 23.89 5.99 28.80
CA PHE A 10 22.44 6.00 28.59
C PHE A 10 22.06 6.36 27.15
N LEU A 11 22.78 7.28 26.49
CA LEU A 11 22.55 7.61 25.09
C LEU A 11 22.90 6.43 24.15
N LEU A 12 23.99 5.72 24.44
CA LEU A 12 24.43 4.57 23.63
C LEU A 12 23.46 3.39 23.74
N THR A 13 22.88 3.11 24.91
CA THR A 13 21.91 2.02 25.08
C THR A 13 20.59 2.29 24.36
N ASN A 14 20.12 3.54 24.34
CA ASN A 14 18.91 3.94 23.61
C ASN A 14 19.10 3.87 22.08
N LEU A 15 20.29 4.21 21.57
CA LEU A 15 20.64 4.09 20.14
C LEU A 15 20.67 2.65 19.65
N LEU A 16 21.11 1.70 20.49
CA LEU A 16 21.13 0.27 20.16
C LEU A 16 19.75 -0.39 20.26
N PHE A 17 18.81 0.20 21.01
CA PHE A 17 17.42 -0.26 21.10
C PHE A 17 16.55 0.28 19.96
N TYR A 18 16.86 1.48 19.44
CA TYR A 18 16.13 2.12 18.33
C TYR A 18 16.36 1.45 16.97
N SER A 19 17.42 0.66 16.83
CA SER A 19 17.79 -0.01 15.59
C SER A 19 17.18 -1.40 15.39
N SER A 20 16.22 -1.81 16.23
CA SER A 20 15.49 -3.07 16.02
C SER A 20 13.98 -2.87 15.92
N PRO A 21 13.48 -2.94 14.69
CA PRO A 21 12.48 -3.96 14.42
C PRO A 21 12.98 -4.82 13.27
N THR A 22 13.57 -5.99 13.57
CA THR A 22 13.54 -7.09 12.61
C THR A 22 12.13 -7.67 12.60
N SER A 23 11.20 -6.95 11.97
CA SER A 23 10.09 -7.64 11.34
C SER A 23 10.71 -8.36 10.15
N ALA A 24 10.81 -9.69 10.23
CA ALA A 24 11.05 -10.49 9.04
C ALA A 24 9.89 -10.21 8.08
N PHE A 25 10.10 -9.29 7.14
CA PHE A 25 9.24 -9.12 6.00
C PHE A 25 9.38 -10.42 5.19
N LEU A 26 8.57 -11.43 5.53
CA LEU A 26 8.18 -12.42 4.54
C LEU A 26 7.79 -11.63 3.29
N PRO A 27 8.22 -12.01 2.07
CA PRO A 27 7.64 -11.44 0.88
C PRO A 27 6.15 -11.73 0.97
N LYS A 28 5.38 -10.74 1.39
CA LYS A 28 3.94 -10.74 1.25
C LYS A 28 3.80 -10.76 -0.26
N ASN A 29 3.51 -11.94 -0.81
CA ASN A 29 3.01 -12.05 -2.16
C ASN A 29 1.69 -11.28 -2.09
N HIS A 30 1.77 -9.97 -2.28
CA HIS A 30 0.59 -9.15 -2.39
C HIS A 30 -0.01 -9.55 -3.72
N PRO A 31 -1.32 -9.87 -3.78
CA PRO A 31 -1.98 -10.00 -5.06
C PRO A 31 -1.67 -8.72 -5.83
N ARG A 32 -0.93 -8.88 -6.92
CA ARG A 32 -0.67 -7.81 -7.86
C ARG A 32 -1.79 -7.87 -8.85
N CYS A 33 -2.39 -6.73 -9.15
CA CYS A 33 -3.37 -6.73 -10.21
C CYS A 33 -2.70 -7.05 -11.54
N HIS A 34 -3.45 -7.72 -12.42
CA HIS A 34 -2.97 -8.02 -13.74
C HIS A 34 -2.97 -6.76 -14.61
N ASP A 35 -2.06 -6.71 -15.59
CA ASP A 35 -1.90 -5.55 -16.48
C ASP A 35 -3.21 -5.18 -17.20
N ASN A 36 -4.06 -6.16 -17.52
CA ASN A 36 -5.37 -5.95 -18.14
C ASN A 36 -6.36 -5.29 -17.19
N GLU A 37 -6.37 -5.65 -15.90
CA GLU A 37 -7.25 -5.05 -14.88
C GLU A 37 -6.85 -3.59 -14.68
N LYS A 38 -5.56 -3.35 -14.48
CA LYS A 38 -4.99 -2.00 -14.39
C LYS A 38 -5.31 -1.14 -15.61
N SER A 39 -5.15 -1.70 -16.82
CA SER A 39 -5.47 -1.00 -18.07
C SER A 39 -6.97 -0.71 -18.19
N ALA A 40 -7.82 -1.63 -17.76
CA ALA A 40 -9.27 -1.45 -17.76
C ALA A 40 -9.70 -0.36 -16.76
N LEU A 41 -9.07 -0.30 -15.59
CA LEU A 41 -9.31 0.74 -14.58
C LEU A 41 -8.89 2.14 -15.07
N LEU A 42 -7.77 2.24 -15.77
CA LEU A 42 -7.35 3.50 -16.40
C LEU A 42 -8.32 3.92 -17.51
N GLN A 43 -8.74 2.98 -18.36
CA GLN A 43 -9.79 3.26 -19.36
C GLN A 43 -11.12 3.66 -18.72
N PHE A 44 -11.49 3.03 -17.62
CA PHE A 44 -12.68 3.39 -16.86
C PHE A 44 -12.58 4.83 -16.36
N LYS A 45 -11.46 5.21 -15.73
CA LYS A 45 -11.18 6.59 -15.34
C LYS A 45 -11.33 7.58 -16.50
N ASP A 46 -10.81 7.24 -17.67
CA ASP A 46 -10.86 8.12 -18.85
C ASP A 46 -12.24 8.12 -19.56
N SER A 47 -13.12 7.18 -19.22
CA SER A 47 -14.44 7.04 -19.85
C SER A 47 -15.49 8.02 -19.35
N PHE A 48 -15.24 8.72 -18.24
CA PHE A 48 -16.17 9.68 -17.65
C PHE A 48 -15.49 10.94 -17.13
N ILE A 49 -16.30 11.98 -16.94
CA ILE A 49 -15.86 13.23 -16.35
C ILE A 49 -16.06 13.14 -14.84
N ILE A 50 -14.99 13.39 -14.09
CA ILE A 50 -15.06 13.51 -12.63
C ILE A 50 -15.68 14.87 -12.29
N ASP A 51 -16.95 14.88 -11.91
CA ASP A 51 -17.65 16.08 -11.43
C ASP A 51 -17.38 16.29 -9.94
N ARG A 52 -16.61 17.34 -9.63
CA ARG A 52 -16.31 17.74 -8.24
C ARG A 52 -17.50 18.35 -7.51
N SER A 53 -18.57 18.70 -8.23
CA SER A 53 -19.82 19.23 -7.68
C SER A 53 -20.87 18.15 -7.39
N ALA A 54 -20.56 16.87 -7.64
CA ALA A 54 -21.48 15.76 -7.39
C ALA A 54 -21.76 15.49 -5.90
N SER A 55 -21.02 16.14 -5.00
CA SER A 55 -21.20 16.05 -3.55
C SER A 55 -21.08 17.44 -2.90
N ASP A 56 -22.01 17.74 -1.99
CA ASP A 56 -21.95 18.93 -1.15
C ASP A 56 -21.02 18.76 0.07
N ASP A 57 -20.59 17.53 0.38
CA ASP A 57 -19.65 17.24 1.46
C ASP A 57 -18.24 17.75 1.10
N PRO A 58 -17.66 18.71 1.85
CA PRO A 58 -16.30 19.21 1.62
C PRO A 58 -15.21 18.14 1.77
N ALA A 59 -15.50 17.03 2.46
CA ALA A 59 -14.58 15.91 2.62
C ALA A 59 -14.69 14.89 1.48
N ALA A 60 -15.70 14.98 0.62
CA ALA A 60 -15.82 14.10 -0.53
C ALA A 60 -14.73 14.42 -1.56
N TYR A 61 -14.05 13.36 -2.01
CA TYR A 61 -13.10 13.45 -3.12
C TYR A 61 -13.26 12.24 -4.04
N PRO A 62 -13.02 12.43 -5.35
CA PRO A 62 -13.13 11.36 -6.31
C PRO A 62 -11.92 10.42 -6.21
N LYS A 63 -12.08 9.27 -5.55
CA LYS A 63 -11.01 8.26 -5.39
C LYS A 63 -10.31 7.90 -6.70
N VAL A 64 -11.10 7.77 -7.78
CA VAL A 64 -10.64 7.44 -9.14
C VAL A 64 -9.66 8.48 -9.70
N GLU A 65 -9.70 9.74 -9.23
CA GLU A 65 -8.76 10.78 -9.66
C GLU A 65 -7.30 10.39 -9.34
N GLY A 66 -7.08 9.70 -8.22
CA GLY A 66 -5.76 9.31 -7.73
C GLY A 66 -5.09 8.17 -8.52
N TRP A 67 -5.82 7.46 -9.38
CA TRP A 67 -5.29 6.32 -10.13
C TRP A 67 -4.29 6.79 -11.18
N LYS A 68 -3.03 6.37 -11.07
CA LYS A 68 -1.95 6.75 -12.00
C LYS A 68 -0.80 5.77 -11.94
N LEU A 69 -0.08 5.68 -13.06
CA LEU A 69 1.26 5.08 -13.08
C LEU A 69 2.24 5.98 -12.31
N LEU A 70 3.19 5.39 -11.58
CA LEU A 70 4.22 6.14 -10.86
C LEU A 70 5.49 6.18 -11.72
N ASP A 71 5.89 7.36 -12.18
CA ASP A 71 7.21 7.67 -12.76
C ASP A 71 7.87 6.57 -13.61
N GLY A 72 7.11 5.97 -14.54
CA GLY A 72 7.61 4.95 -15.47
C GLY A 72 7.68 3.52 -14.91
N GLU A 73 7.36 3.33 -13.63
CA GLU A 73 7.10 2.01 -13.04
C GLU A 73 5.62 1.66 -13.06
N GLU A 74 5.36 0.36 -13.20
CA GLU A 74 4.03 -0.17 -12.97
C GLU A 74 3.63 -0.01 -11.51
N SER A 75 2.83 1.02 -11.22
CA SER A 75 2.09 1.07 -9.96
C SER A 75 1.13 -0.12 -9.89
N ASP A 76 1.20 -0.89 -8.82
CA ASP A 76 0.23 -1.94 -8.53
C ASP A 76 -1.12 -1.30 -8.22
N CYS A 77 -2.16 -1.65 -8.97
CA CYS A 77 -3.46 -1.02 -8.81
C CYS A 77 -4.18 -1.46 -7.52
N CYS A 78 -3.73 -2.53 -6.86
CA CYS A 78 -4.19 -2.88 -5.51
C CYS A 78 -3.78 -1.85 -4.44
N LEU A 79 -2.85 -0.94 -4.76
CA LEU A 79 -2.46 0.18 -3.91
C LEU A 79 -3.24 1.46 -4.21
N TRP A 80 -4.09 1.47 -5.24
CA TRP A 80 -4.92 2.62 -5.56
C TRP A 80 -6.11 2.72 -4.61
N ASP A 81 -6.49 3.94 -4.25
CA ASP A 81 -7.62 4.16 -3.36
C ASP A 81 -8.94 3.71 -4.01
N GLY A 82 -9.76 3.01 -3.22
CA GLY A 82 -11.02 2.44 -3.67
C GLY A 82 -10.89 1.14 -4.47
N ILE A 83 -9.70 0.52 -4.54
CA ILE A 83 -9.48 -0.79 -5.15
C ILE A 83 -9.25 -1.83 -4.05
N GLU A 84 -9.99 -2.93 -4.16
CA GLU A 84 -9.80 -4.13 -3.33
C GLU A 84 -9.46 -5.27 -4.29
N CYS A 85 -8.34 -5.94 -4.03
CA CYS A 85 -7.89 -7.07 -4.83
C CYS A 85 -8.13 -8.37 -4.08
N ASP A 86 -8.44 -9.43 -4.82
CA ASP A 86 -8.65 -10.76 -4.26
C ASP A 86 -7.41 -11.20 -3.47
N GLU A 87 -7.63 -11.73 -2.26
CA GLU A 87 -6.54 -12.32 -1.50
C GLU A 87 -5.92 -13.47 -2.29
N ILE A 88 -4.60 -13.66 -2.18
CA ILE A 88 -3.99 -14.91 -2.65
C ILE A 88 -4.48 -16.02 -1.75
N VAL A 89 -5.63 -16.59 -2.10
CA VAL A 89 -6.01 -17.91 -1.66
C VAL A 89 -4.94 -18.81 -2.25
N LEU A 90 -4.11 -19.44 -1.42
CA LEU A 90 -3.19 -20.47 -1.88
C LEU A 90 -4.03 -21.46 -2.67
N SER A 91 -3.96 -21.38 -4.00
CA SER A 91 -4.49 -22.41 -4.86
C SER A 91 -3.66 -23.65 -4.55
N TYR A 92 -4.14 -24.49 -3.63
CA TYR A 92 -3.78 -25.89 -3.69
C TYR A 92 -4.16 -26.36 -5.11
N PRO A 93 -3.39 -27.25 -5.75
CA PRO A 93 -3.44 -27.51 -7.19
C PRO A 93 -4.78 -28.04 -7.74
N ASN A 94 -5.85 -28.04 -6.94
CA ASN A 94 -7.15 -28.63 -7.25
C ASN A 94 -8.37 -27.72 -6.96
N GLY A 95 -8.20 -26.42 -6.67
CA GLY A 95 -9.32 -25.46 -6.70
C GLY A 95 -10.47 -25.70 -5.70
N GLU A 96 -10.19 -26.21 -4.50
CA GLU A 96 -11.20 -26.35 -3.45
C GLU A 96 -11.03 -25.23 -2.40
N LEU A 97 -12.08 -24.41 -2.24
CA LEU A 97 -12.17 -23.34 -1.26
C LEU A 97 -12.67 -23.93 0.06
N LEU A 98 -11.91 -23.81 1.14
CA LEU A 98 -12.43 -24.12 2.47
C LEU A 98 -13.23 -22.90 2.97
N VAL A 99 -14.54 -23.10 3.09
CA VAL A 99 -15.46 -22.27 3.90
C VAL A 99 -15.04 -22.21 5.36
#